data_AF-A0A8D7ZXT7-F1
#
_entry.id   AF-A0A8D7ZXT7-F1
#
_cell.length_a   1.000
_cell.length_b   1.000
_cell.length_c   1.000
_cell.angle_alpha   90.00
_cell.angle_beta   90.00
_cell.angle_gamma   90.00
#
_symmetry.space_group_name_H-M   'P 1'
#
loop_
_entity.id
_entity.type
_entity.pdbx_description
1 polymer ?
#
loop_
_entity_poly.entity_id
_entity_poly.type
_entity_poly.pdbx_seq_one_letter_code
_entity_poly.pdbx_strand_id
1 'polypeptide(L)'
;DRVFRLISWNLLLICKNNYFQESSRLMLRAVLAVTVRKFCSKPSPCDAAMKYLNVAEKNDAAKNIAALLSRGASQRREGYSPYNKIYEFDYNLRGQQVKMVMTSVSGHLLNFEFLPSFRGWHSCNPEQLFDAPVRKGCTESAEKIKRTLEREIRGCGALVIWTDCDREGENIGFEIIEVCRAVKPQIKVLRAKFSEITAASIKRAVDNLAAPDELQSEAVNVRSELD
;
A
#
# COMPACT_ATOMS: atom_id res chain seq x y z
N ASP A 1 -52.65 -12.31 14.30
CA ASP A 1 -53.37 -11.04 14.50
C ASP A 1 -53.41 -10.17 13.25
N ARG A 2 -54.65 -9.86 12.85
CA ARG A 2 -55.17 -8.91 11.83
C ARG A 2 -54.12 -7.87 11.39
N VAL A 3 -53.56 -7.90 10.18
CA VAL A 3 -54.05 -7.19 8.96
C VAL A 3 -53.67 -7.94 7.65
N PHE A 4 -53.15 -9.16 7.72
CA PHE A 4 -53.08 -10.06 6.55
C PHE A 4 -54.42 -10.79 6.39
N ARG A 5 -55.31 -10.30 5.51
CA ARG A 5 -56.46 -10.98 4.85
C ARG A 5 -57.59 -9.99 4.55
N LEU A 6 -57.42 -9.20 3.51
CA LEU A 6 -58.51 -8.60 2.73
C LEU A 6 -57.94 -8.31 1.34
N ILE A 7 -58.70 -8.58 0.29
CA ILE A 7 -58.31 -8.58 -1.15
C ILE A 7 -57.77 -9.95 -1.65
N SER A 8 -58.25 -11.03 -1.06
CA SER A 8 -58.70 -12.20 -1.82
C SER A 8 -60.19 -12.27 -1.54
N TRP A 9 -61.03 -12.46 -2.57
CA TRP A 9 -62.50 -12.25 -2.59
C TRP A 9 -62.97 -10.94 -3.25
N ASN A 10 -62.60 -10.73 -4.52
CA ASN A 10 -63.52 -10.06 -5.45
C ASN A 10 -63.34 -10.59 -6.88
N LEU A 11 -63.34 -11.91 -6.99
CA LEU A 11 -63.38 -12.65 -8.24
C LEU A 11 -64.56 -13.62 -8.21
N LEU A 12 -65.78 -13.12 -7.99
CA LEU A 12 -66.99 -13.93 -8.20
C LEU A 12 -68.27 -13.09 -8.37
N LEU A 13 -68.23 -12.08 -9.22
CA LEU A 13 -69.44 -11.57 -9.86
C LEU A 13 -69.05 -11.07 -11.25
N ILE A 14 -69.91 -11.36 -12.23
CA ILE A 14 -69.74 -11.09 -13.67
C ILE A 14 -68.99 -12.22 -14.43
N CYS A 15 -69.39 -13.47 -14.16
CA CYS A 15 -69.61 -14.42 -15.25
C CYS A 15 -71.10 -14.41 -15.58
N LYS A 16 -71.52 -13.62 -16.56
CA LYS A 16 -72.73 -13.77 -17.39
C LYS A 16 -72.90 -12.55 -18.30
N ASN A 17 -72.25 -12.58 -19.46
CA ASN A 17 -72.87 -12.28 -20.77
C ASN A 17 -71.76 -12.17 -21.83
N ASN A 18 -71.70 -13.20 -22.66
CA ASN A 18 -71.14 -13.09 -24.01
C ASN A 18 -72.01 -12.12 -24.80
N TYR A 19 -71.41 -11.13 -25.46
CA TYR A 19 -71.61 -10.78 -26.87
C TYR A 19 -70.82 -9.50 -27.20
N PHE A 20 -70.39 -9.40 -28.46
CA PHE A 20 -69.84 -8.24 -29.16
C PHE A 20 -68.31 -8.03 -29.21
N GLN A 21 -67.73 -8.83 -30.12
CA GLN A 21 -66.88 -8.38 -31.25
C GLN A 21 -66.02 -7.11 -31.10
N GLU A 22 -64.71 -7.33 -31.11
CA GLU A 22 -63.84 -6.94 -32.22
C GLU A 22 -64.01 -5.50 -32.75
N SER A 23 -63.32 -4.54 -32.12
CA SER A 23 -62.74 -3.39 -32.84
C SER A 23 -61.80 -2.59 -31.96
N SER A 24 -60.81 -1.99 -32.59
CA SER A 24 -59.89 -0.97 -32.05
C SER A 24 -58.60 -1.49 -31.41
N ARG A 25 -57.78 -2.16 -32.23
CA ARG A 25 -56.35 -1.82 -32.27
C ARG A 25 -56.25 -0.29 -32.41
N LEU A 26 -55.28 0.32 -31.74
CA LEU A 26 -55.07 1.78 -31.57
C LEU A 26 -55.82 2.40 -30.39
N MET A 27 -55.38 2.08 -29.17
CA MET A 27 -55.25 3.09 -28.12
C MET A 27 -53.95 2.80 -27.36
N LEU A 28 -52.90 3.48 -27.84
CA LEU A 28 -51.76 4.02 -27.08
C LEU A 28 -51.21 3.15 -25.93
N ARG A 29 -50.09 2.45 -26.12
CA ARG A 29 -48.72 3.01 -26.00
C ARG A 29 -48.47 3.90 -24.76
N ALA A 30 -48.79 3.40 -23.57
CA ALA A 30 -48.13 3.72 -22.31
C ALA A 30 -48.65 2.67 -21.32
N VAL A 31 -47.91 1.67 -20.89
CA VAL A 31 -47.20 1.66 -19.59
C VAL A 31 -46.47 0.29 -19.50
N LEU A 32 -45.65 -0.03 -20.51
CA LEU A 32 -44.91 -1.31 -20.55
C LEU A 32 -43.47 -1.07 -20.99
N ALA A 33 -42.70 -0.45 -20.11
CA ALA A 33 -41.24 -0.46 -20.12
C ALA A 33 -40.71 0.11 -18.80
N VAL A 34 -40.96 -0.59 -17.68
CA VAL A 34 -40.10 -0.43 -16.50
C VAL A 34 -38.78 -1.09 -16.86
N THR A 35 -37.94 -0.32 -17.54
CA THR A 35 -36.59 -0.68 -17.91
C THR A 35 -35.82 -0.97 -16.62
N VAL A 36 -35.43 -2.24 -16.43
CA VAL A 36 -34.35 -2.63 -15.53
C VAL A 36 -33.11 -1.86 -15.99
N ARG A 37 -32.91 -0.67 -15.41
CA ARG A 37 -31.67 0.08 -15.56
C ARG A 37 -30.60 -0.76 -14.87
N LYS A 38 -29.90 -1.58 -15.66
CA LYS A 38 -28.53 -1.98 -15.37
C LYS A 38 -27.81 -0.72 -14.92
N PHE A 39 -27.48 -0.64 -13.64
CA PHE A 39 -26.40 0.23 -13.18
C PHE A 39 -25.11 -0.32 -13.78
N CYS A 40 -24.89 -0.02 -15.06
CA CYS A 40 -23.54 0.04 -15.60
C CYS A 40 -22.93 1.27 -14.94
N SER A 41 -22.21 1.06 -13.84
CA SER A 41 -21.23 2.02 -13.37
C SER A 41 -20.26 2.24 -14.53
N LYS A 42 -20.41 3.35 -15.25
CA LYS A 42 -19.41 3.82 -16.19
C LYS A 42 -18.10 3.93 -15.38
N PRO A 43 -16.98 3.32 -15.80
CA PRO A 43 -15.71 3.64 -15.19
C PRO A 43 -15.46 5.13 -15.41
N SER A 44 -15.26 5.84 -14.31
CA SER A 44 -14.86 7.25 -14.32
C SER A 44 -13.53 7.39 -15.08
N PRO A 45 -13.38 8.38 -15.98
CA PRO A 45 -12.12 8.64 -16.66
C PRO A 45 -11.19 9.42 -15.74
N CYS A 46 -10.50 8.67 -14.88
CA CYS A 46 -9.27 9.05 -14.22
C CYS A 46 -8.69 7.76 -13.62
N ASP A 47 -8.08 6.93 -14.47
CA ASP A 47 -7.16 5.88 -14.04
C ASP A 47 -5.99 6.58 -13.33
N ALA A 48 -6.17 6.92 -12.05
CA ALA A 48 -5.06 7.14 -11.16
C ALA A 48 -4.37 5.78 -11.05
N ALA A 49 -3.45 5.52 -11.98
CA ALA A 49 -2.69 4.27 -12.04
C ALA A 49 -2.21 3.95 -10.63
N MET A 50 -2.55 2.75 -10.13
CA MET A 50 -2.22 2.33 -8.77
C MET A 50 -0.71 2.42 -8.58
N LYS A 51 -0.25 3.29 -7.68
CA LYS A 51 1.18 3.53 -7.41
C LYS A 51 1.67 2.75 -6.21
N TYR A 52 2.76 2.02 -6.36
CA TYR A 52 3.36 1.24 -5.29
C TYR A 52 4.74 1.82 -4.97
N LEU A 53 4.96 2.21 -3.71
CA LEU A 53 6.27 2.65 -3.25
C LEU A 53 7.11 1.41 -2.96
N ASN A 54 8.30 1.34 -3.55
CA ASN A 54 9.24 0.26 -3.35
C ASN A 54 10.51 0.84 -2.75
N VAL A 55 11.01 0.29 -1.64
CA VAL A 55 12.15 0.85 -0.91
C VAL A 55 13.20 -0.22 -0.68
N ALA A 56 14.39 -0.02 -1.25
CA ALA A 56 15.57 -0.89 -1.02
C ALA A 56 16.50 -0.30 0.05
N GLU A 57 17.45 -1.10 0.52
CA GLU A 57 18.41 -0.69 1.55
C GLU A 57 19.45 0.34 1.06
N LYS A 58 19.83 0.26 -0.22
CA LYS A 58 20.87 1.08 -0.86
C LYS A 58 20.46 1.49 -2.27
N ASN A 59 20.99 2.61 -2.75
CA ASN A 59 20.61 3.15 -4.06
C ASN A 59 21.01 2.20 -5.22
N ASP A 60 22.14 1.51 -5.11
CA ASP A 60 22.57 0.56 -6.14
C ASP A 60 21.65 -0.65 -6.25
N ALA A 61 21.14 -1.14 -5.12
CA ALA A 61 20.11 -2.18 -5.11
C ALA A 61 18.81 -1.69 -5.77
N ALA A 62 18.34 -0.50 -5.40
CA ALA A 62 17.15 0.11 -6.03
C ALA A 62 17.31 0.28 -7.55
N LYS A 63 18.47 0.77 -8.00
CA LYS A 63 18.79 0.93 -9.43
C LYS A 63 18.75 -0.39 -10.18
N ASN A 64 19.41 -1.42 -9.64
CA ASN A 64 19.49 -2.73 -10.28
C ASN A 64 18.13 -3.44 -10.32
N ILE A 65 17.38 -3.42 -9.21
CA ILE A 65 16.04 -4.00 -9.14
C ILE A 65 15.09 -3.28 -10.12
N ALA A 66 15.12 -1.95 -10.15
CA ALA A 66 14.32 -1.17 -11.10
C ALA A 66 14.67 -1.52 -12.54
N ALA A 67 15.96 -1.57 -12.89
CA ALA A 67 16.41 -1.90 -14.24
C ALA A 67 15.98 -3.30 -14.69
N LEU A 68 16.04 -4.29 -13.78
CA LEU A 68 15.59 -5.66 -14.04
C LEU A 68 14.07 -5.74 -14.26
N LEU A 69 13.28 -5.07 -13.42
CA LEU A 69 11.82 -5.08 -13.50
C LEU A 69 11.29 -4.27 -14.70
N SER A 70 11.92 -3.13 -15.00
CA SER A 70 11.53 -2.25 -16.10
C SER A 70 12.13 -2.65 -17.44
N ARG A 71 13.00 -3.67 -17.48
CA ARG A 71 13.82 -4.03 -18.66
C ARG A 71 14.56 -2.82 -19.25
N GLY A 72 15.09 -1.97 -18.38
CA GLY A 72 15.80 -0.74 -18.75
C GLY A 72 14.93 0.49 -19.06
N ALA A 73 13.59 0.37 -19.06
CA ALA A 73 12.70 1.49 -19.36
C ALA A 73 12.39 2.45 -18.17
N SER A 74 13.10 2.32 -17.04
CA SER A 74 12.85 3.12 -15.85
C SER A 74 13.22 4.59 -16.04
N GLN A 75 12.33 5.49 -15.61
CA GLN A 75 12.57 6.94 -15.60
C GLN A 75 13.16 7.36 -14.26
N ARG A 76 14.30 8.06 -14.28
CA ARG A 76 14.98 8.53 -13.08
C ARG A 76 14.45 9.92 -12.67
N ARG A 77 14.11 10.08 -11.38
CA ARG A 77 13.75 11.34 -10.72
C ARG A 77 14.63 11.56 -9.48
N GLU A 78 14.77 12.81 -9.10
CA GLU A 78 15.47 13.22 -7.89
C GLU A 78 14.59 13.18 -6.63
N GLY A 79 15.18 12.69 -5.53
CA GLY A 79 14.64 12.81 -4.18
C GLY A 79 15.11 14.10 -3.50
N TYR A 80 14.86 14.23 -2.20
CA TYR A 80 15.50 15.30 -1.42
C TYR A 80 16.95 14.97 -1.05
N SER A 81 17.31 13.68 -0.99
CA SER A 81 18.69 13.23 -0.86
C SER A 81 19.34 13.16 -2.24
N PRO A 82 20.56 13.71 -2.43
CA PRO A 82 21.26 13.65 -3.72
C PRO A 82 21.77 12.25 -4.06
N TYR A 83 21.84 11.34 -3.11
CA TYR A 83 22.36 9.98 -3.29
C TYR A 83 21.25 8.93 -3.53
N ASN A 84 20.04 9.18 -3.03
CA ASN A 84 18.92 8.26 -3.11
C ASN A 84 17.97 8.71 -4.22
N LYS A 85 18.10 8.07 -5.39
CA LYS A 85 17.31 8.39 -6.57
C LYS A 85 15.95 7.70 -6.50
N ILE A 86 15.04 8.16 -7.35
CA ILE A 86 13.73 7.56 -7.55
C ILE A 86 13.69 7.03 -8.98
N TYR A 87 13.26 5.79 -9.16
CA TYR A 87 13.12 5.11 -10.43
C TYR A 87 11.65 4.74 -10.63
N GLU A 88 11.00 5.38 -11.59
CA GLU A 88 9.61 5.11 -11.93
C GLU A 88 9.50 4.24 -13.16
N PHE A 89 8.65 3.22 -13.11
CA PHE A 89 8.33 2.38 -14.26
C PHE A 89 6.95 1.75 -14.11
N ASP A 90 6.34 1.41 -15.24
CA ASP A 90 5.08 0.68 -15.26
C ASP A 90 5.37 -0.82 -15.16
N TYR A 91 4.54 -1.54 -14.40
CA TYR A 91 4.68 -2.97 -14.18
C TYR A 91 3.31 -3.64 -14.12
N ASN A 92 3.21 -4.83 -14.71
CA ASN A 92 1.98 -5.62 -14.64
C ASN A 92 2.07 -6.60 -13.47
N LEU A 93 1.41 -6.28 -12.35
CA LEU A 93 1.37 -7.12 -11.17
C LEU A 93 0.09 -7.97 -11.20
N ARG A 94 0.22 -9.27 -11.50
CA ARG A 94 -0.90 -10.24 -11.51
C ARG A 94 -2.11 -9.80 -12.37
N GLY A 95 -1.85 -9.18 -13.52
CA GLY A 95 -2.88 -8.71 -14.45
C GLY A 95 -3.37 -7.28 -14.20
N GLN A 96 -2.86 -6.62 -13.14
CA GLN A 96 -3.13 -5.21 -12.86
C GLN A 96 -1.93 -4.35 -13.24
N GLN A 97 -2.18 -3.33 -14.07
CA GLN A 97 -1.16 -2.32 -14.36
C GLN A 97 -0.96 -1.42 -13.14
N VAL A 98 0.27 -1.38 -12.64
CA VAL A 98 0.68 -0.55 -11.51
C VAL A 98 1.90 0.28 -11.91
N LYS A 99 2.01 1.47 -11.35
CA LYS A 99 3.23 2.27 -11.45
C LYS A 99 4.10 2.00 -10.22
N MET A 100 5.29 1.45 -10.44
CA MET A 100 6.27 1.20 -9.40
C MET A 100 7.14 2.44 -9.22
N VAL A 101 7.19 2.96 -8.00
CA VAL A 101 8.07 4.05 -7.60
C VAL A 101 9.15 3.43 -6.72
N MET A 102 10.32 3.14 -7.29
CA MET A 102 11.43 2.51 -6.59
C MET A 102 12.40 3.57 -6.06
N THR A 103 12.71 3.52 -4.78
CA THR A 103 13.73 4.37 -4.14
C THR A 103 14.51 3.56 -3.12
N SER A 104 15.38 4.20 -2.35
CA SER A 104 16.17 3.51 -1.33
C SER A 104 16.39 4.35 -0.09
N VAL A 105 16.72 3.67 1.00
CA VAL A 105 17.45 4.25 2.12
C VAL A 105 18.97 4.12 1.90
N SER A 106 19.76 4.40 2.93
CA SER A 106 21.22 4.31 2.93
C SER A 106 21.69 3.55 4.19
N GLY A 107 21.17 2.34 4.39
CA GLY A 107 21.27 1.61 5.67
C GLY A 107 20.18 2.02 6.66
N HIS A 108 20.49 2.02 7.96
CA HIS A 108 19.56 2.45 9.01
C HIS A 108 19.13 3.90 8.80
N LEU A 109 17.82 4.10 8.87
CA LEU A 109 17.17 5.40 8.82
C LEU A 109 17.07 6.01 10.22
N LEU A 110 16.91 5.15 11.23
CA LEU A 110 16.73 5.54 12.62
C LEU A 110 17.82 4.90 13.50
N ASN A 111 18.36 5.69 14.43
CA ASN A 111 19.35 5.23 15.42
C ASN A 111 18.80 5.39 16.83
N PHE A 112 19.14 4.48 17.74
CA PHE A 112 18.86 4.67 19.15
C PHE A 112 19.74 5.78 19.72
N GLU A 113 19.10 6.71 20.43
CA GLU A 113 19.76 7.80 21.13
C GLU A 113 19.10 7.98 22.49
N PHE A 114 19.93 8.22 23.51
CA PHE A 114 19.43 8.71 24.79
C PHE A 114 18.80 10.10 24.66
N LEU A 115 17.92 10.45 25.60
CA LEU A 115 17.44 11.83 25.72
C LEU A 115 18.61 12.80 25.91
N PRO A 116 18.48 14.07 25.48
CA PRO A 116 19.54 15.06 25.63
C PRO A 116 20.11 15.20 27.05
N SER A 117 19.30 14.92 28.07
CA SER A 117 19.70 14.93 29.49
C SER A 117 20.69 13.83 29.90
N PHE A 118 20.81 12.75 29.12
CA PHE A 118 21.68 11.60 29.43
C PHE A 118 22.84 11.43 28.42
N ARG A 119 22.94 12.28 27.38
CA ARG A 119 23.97 12.15 26.33
C ARG A 119 25.37 12.58 26.74
N GLY A 120 25.47 13.48 27.72
CA GLY A 120 26.76 14.02 28.14
C GLY A 120 27.48 13.04 29.06
N TRP A 121 28.78 12.86 28.87
CA TRP A 121 29.63 12.00 29.73
C TRP A 121 29.52 12.34 31.23
N HIS A 122 29.28 13.61 31.56
CA HIS A 122 29.11 14.10 32.93
C HIS A 122 27.67 14.53 33.25
N SER A 123 26.70 14.14 32.41
CA SER A 123 25.30 14.59 32.55
C SER A 123 24.48 13.75 33.53
N CYS A 124 24.87 12.49 33.75
CA CYS A 124 24.19 11.55 34.63
C CYS A 124 25.18 10.56 35.24
N ASN A 125 24.75 9.83 36.27
CA ASN A 125 25.51 8.68 36.77
C ASN A 125 25.35 7.52 35.76
N PRO A 126 26.42 6.83 35.33
CA PRO A 126 26.34 5.68 34.42
C PRO A 126 25.29 4.63 34.81
N GLU A 127 25.04 4.39 36.11
CA GLU A 127 24.00 3.45 36.55
C GLU A 127 22.60 3.84 36.08
N GLN A 128 22.33 5.14 35.91
CA GLN A 128 21.03 5.62 35.43
C GLN A 128 20.77 5.27 33.97
N LEU A 129 21.81 4.92 33.19
CA LEU A 129 21.66 4.57 31.77
C LEU A 129 20.92 3.24 31.57
N PHE A 130 20.95 2.33 32.54
CA PHE A 130 20.22 1.05 32.47
C PHE A 130 18.70 1.24 32.50
N ASP A 131 18.22 2.31 33.13
CA ASP A 131 16.79 2.65 33.22
C ASP A 131 16.42 3.87 32.34
N ALA A 132 17.40 4.49 31.68
CA ALA A 132 17.18 5.71 30.91
C ALA A 132 16.39 5.40 29.64
N PRO A 133 15.33 6.18 29.33
CA PRO A 133 14.56 5.96 28.12
C PRO A 133 15.39 6.28 26.88
N VAL A 134 15.48 5.31 25.97
CA VAL A 134 16.06 5.48 24.63
C VAL A 134 14.98 5.88 23.62
N ARG A 135 15.36 6.63 22.58
CA ARG A 135 14.47 7.01 21.48
C ARG A 135 15.16 6.78 20.15
N LYS A 136 14.37 6.44 19.13
CA LYS A 136 14.83 6.38 17.75
C LYS A 136 14.88 7.78 17.15
N GLY A 137 16.08 8.26 16.83
CA GLY A 137 16.37 9.55 16.20
C GLY A 137 16.82 9.39 14.75
N CYS A 138 16.62 10.42 13.94
CA CYS A 138 17.03 10.46 12.54
C CYS A 138 18.23 11.42 12.39
N THR A 139 19.26 11.00 11.66
CA THR A 139 20.39 11.89 11.34
C THR A 139 20.01 12.91 10.27
N GLU A 140 20.76 14.00 10.12
CA GLU A 140 20.46 15.05 9.13
C GLU A 140 20.44 14.51 7.68
N SER A 141 21.30 13.53 7.36
CA SER A 141 21.32 12.88 6.05
C SER A 141 20.11 11.98 5.84
N ALA A 142 19.73 11.21 6.86
CA ALA A 142 18.55 10.36 6.86
C ALA A 142 17.24 11.17 6.81
N GLU A 143 17.21 12.40 7.35
CA GLU A 143 16.02 13.24 7.35
C GLU A 143 15.56 13.61 5.93
N LYS A 144 16.50 13.82 5.01
CA LYS A 144 16.18 14.05 3.59
C LYS A 144 15.55 12.80 2.95
N ILE A 145 16.01 11.62 3.32
CA ILE A 145 15.46 10.34 2.84
C ILE A 145 14.06 10.16 3.41
N LYS A 146 13.89 10.33 4.73
CA LYS A 146 12.61 10.28 5.44
C LYS A 146 11.57 11.20 4.77
N ARG A 147 11.90 12.47 4.54
CA ARG A 147 11.02 13.41 3.82
C ARG A 147 10.66 12.96 2.41
N THR A 148 11.55 12.24 1.73
CA THR A 148 11.27 11.65 0.42
C THR A 148 10.25 10.53 0.56
N LEU A 149 10.42 9.61 1.52
CA LEU A 149 9.47 8.54 1.79
C LEU A 149 8.07 9.08 2.14
N GLU A 150 8.02 10.08 3.02
CA GLU A 150 6.77 10.76 3.42
C GLU A 150 6.07 11.46 2.25
N ARG A 151 6.82 12.02 1.30
CA ARG A 151 6.27 12.63 0.08
C ARG A 151 5.65 11.57 -0.83
N GLU A 152 6.39 10.51 -1.13
CA GLU A 152 5.99 9.52 -2.12
C GLU A 152 4.83 8.64 -1.61
N ILE A 153 4.81 8.28 -0.32
CA ILE A 153 3.78 7.38 0.23
C ILE A 153 2.37 7.95 0.16
N ARG A 154 2.20 9.28 0.19
CA ARG A 154 0.89 9.96 0.09
C ARG A 154 0.14 9.58 -1.17
N GLY A 155 0.87 9.44 -2.28
CA GLY A 155 0.31 9.08 -3.58
C GLY A 155 0.26 7.58 -3.85
N CYS A 156 0.71 6.73 -2.93
CA CYS A 156 0.84 5.29 -3.14
C CYS A 156 -0.26 4.48 -2.42
N GLY A 157 -0.69 3.38 -3.05
CA GLY A 157 -1.66 2.43 -2.50
C GLY A 157 -1.04 1.30 -1.68
N ALA A 158 0.23 0.99 -1.90
CA ALA A 158 0.99 -0.01 -1.15
C ALA A 158 2.46 0.38 -1.00
N LEU A 159 3.11 -0.18 0.02
CA LEU A 159 4.55 -0.13 0.29
C LEU A 159 5.12 -1.54 0.12
N VAL A 160 6.21 -1.68 -0.63
CA VAL A 160 6.95 -2.93 -0.82
C VAL A 160 8.38 -2.75 -0.34
N ILE A 161 8.79 -3.59 0.61
CA ILE A 161 10.12 -3.57 1.21
C ILE A 161 11.07 -4.49 0.43
N TRP A 162 12.18 -3.92 -0.03
CA TRP A 162 13.24 -4.54 -0.82
C TRP A 162 14.61 -4.47 -0.13
N THR A 163 14.64 -4.36 1.19
CA THR A 163 15.88 -4.46 1.99
C THR A 163 16.48 -5.87 1.88
N ASP A 164 17.75 -6.02 2.27
CA ASP A 164 18.40 -7.33 2.22
C ASP A 164 17.66 -8.35 3.11
N CYS A 165 17.70 -9.63 2.76
CA CYS A 165 16.90 -10.67 3.41
C CYS A 165 17.59 -11.29 4.62
N ASP A 166 18.02 -10.44 5.55
CA ASP A 166 18.56 -10.79 6.87
C ASP A 166 17.86 -10.02 7.99
N ARG A 167 18.30 -10.19 9.24
CA ARG A 167 17.68 -9.55 10.41
C ARG A 167 17.81 -8.03 10.38
N GLU A 168 18.96 -7.51 9.97
CA GLU A 168 19.20 -6.06 9.86
C GLU A 168 18.31 -5.45 8.78
N GLY A 169 18.18 -6.12 7.64
CA GLY A 169 17.30 -5.71 6.55
C GLY A 169 15.82 -5.76 6.94
N GLU A 170 15.36 -6.73 7.74
CA GLU A 170 14.01 -6.68 8.32
C GLU A 170 13.86 -5.47 9.26
N ASN A 171 14.82 -5.20 10.15
CA ASN A 171 14.75 -4.05 11.06
C ASN A 171 14.70 -2.70 10.31
N ILE A 172 15.56 -2.50 9.30
CA ILE A 172 15.52 -1.33 8.42
C ILE A 172 14.17 -1.26 7.69
N GLY A 173 13.62 -2.42 7.29
CA GLY A 173 12.27 -2.54 6.73
C GLY A 173 11.21 -1.96 7.67
N PHE A 174 11.28 -2.28 8.97
CA PHE A 174 10.36 -1.75 9.98
C PHE A 174 10.55 -0.25 10.26
N GLU A 175 11.78 0.28 10.21
CA GLU A 175 12.03 1.72 10.27
C GLU A 175 11.34 2.48 9.11
N ILE A 176 11.41 1.93 7.90
CA ILE A 176 10.72 2.48 6.72
C ILE A 176 9.20 2.42 6.91
N ILE A 177 8.69 1.29 7.42
CA ILE A 177 7.27 1.09 7.69
C ILE A 177 6.76 2.12 8.71
N GLU A 178 7.50 2.36 9.79
CA GLU A 178 7.18 3.35 10.82
C GLU A 178 7.01 4.74 10.22
N VAL A 179 8.00 5.20 9.45
CA VAL A 179 7.97 6.50 8.75
C VAL A 179 6.79 6.59 7.78
N CYS A 180 6.54 5.55 6.99
CA CYS A 180 5.45 5.54 6.03
C CYS A 180 4.07 5.52 6.71
N ARG A 181 3.91 4.75 7.79
CA ARG A 181 2.66 4.65 8.56
C ARG A 181 2.35 5.91 9.35
N ALA A 182 3.37 6.67 9.77
CA ALA A 182 3.17 7.99 10.38
C ALA A 182 2.40 8.94 9.44
N VAL A 183 2.56 8.79 8.12
CA VAL A 183 1.83 9.58 7.11
C VAL A 183 0.54 8.89 6.67
N LYS A 184 0.57 7.56 6.48
CA LYS A 184 -0.59 6.78 6.00
C LYS A 184 -0.75 5.49 6.83
N PRO A 185 -1.47 5.54 7.97
CA PRO A 185 -1.53 4.42 8.92
C PRO A 185 -2.08 3.12 8.33
N GLN A 186 -3.02 3.21 7.39
CA GLN A 186 -3.68 2.06 6.75
C GLN A 186 -2.98 1.58 5.47
N ILE A 187 -1.74 2.00 5.21
CA ILE A 187 -1.01 1.54 4.03
C ILE A 187 -0.80 0.03 4.06
N LYS A 188 -1.05 -0.63 2.94
CA LYS A 188 -0.72 -2.04 2.76
C LYS A 188 0.79 -2.19 2.65
N VAL A 189 1.38 -2.98 3.55
CA VAL A 189 2.82 -3.27 3.56
C VAL A 189 3.05 -4.68 3.05
N LEU A 190 4.03 -4.83 2.16
CA LEU A 190 4.44 -6.07 1.54
C LEU A 190 5.96 -6.18 1.63
N ARG A 191 6.46 -7.41 1.72
CA ARG A 191 7.88 -7.75 1.78
C ARG A 191 8.26 -8.61 0.60
N ALA A 192 9.24 -8.16 -0.19
CA ALA A 192 9.84 -8.94 -1.26
C ALA A 192 10.99 -9.77 -0.68
N LYS A 193 10.94 -11.09 -0.83
CA LYS A 193 12.00 -12.01 -0.38
C LYS A 193 12.82 -12.50 -1.58
N PHE A 194 14.12 -12.23 -1.57
CA PHE A 194 15.05 -12.59 -2.62
C PHE A 194 16.41 -12.98 -2.02
N SER A 195 17.14 -13.86 -2.69
CA SER A 195 18.48 -14.29 -2.24
C SER A 195 19.60 -13.74 -3.13
N GLU A 196 19.24 -13.15 -4.27
CA GLU A 196 20.16 -12.63 -5.26
C GLU A 196 19.47 -11.57 -6.13
N ILE A 197 20.25 -10.64 -6.69
CA ILE A 197 19.77 -9.58 -7.60
C ILE A 197 19.87 -10.09 -9.05
N THR A 198 19.06 -11.09 -9.39
CA THR A 198 18.92 -11.62 -10.75
C THR A 198 17.48 -11.45 -11.24
N ALA A 199 17.29 -11.40 -12.56
CA ALA A 199 15.94 -11.23 -13.14
C ALA A 199 14.95 -12.31 -12.66
N ALA A 200 15.42 -13.56 -12.54
CA ALA A 200 14.59 -14.69 -12.12
C ALA A 200 14.20 -14.59 -10.64
N SER A 201 15.17 -14.29 -9.76
CA SER A 201 14.97 -14.12 -8.32
C SER A 201 14.03 -12.96 -8.02
N ILE A 202 14.30 -11.79 -8.59
CA ILE A 202 13.49 -10.57 -8.39
C ILE A 202 12.07 -10.76 -8.91
N LYS A 203 11.88 -11.40 -10.08
CA LYS A 203 10.53 -11.70 -10.60
C LYS A 203 9.77 -12.64 -9.65
N ARG A 204 10.43 -13.71 -9.18
CA ARG A 204 9.84 -14.62 -8.18
C ARG A 204 9.44 -13.89 -6.91
N ALA A 205 10.25 -12.94 -6.45
CA ALA A 205 9.96 -12.14 -5.25
C ALA A 205 8.70 -11.28 -5.43
N VAL A 206 8.52 -10.64 -6.60
CA VAL A 206 7.31 -9.86 -6.93
C VAL A 206 6.07 -10.76 -6.98
N ASP A 207 6.20 -11.96 -7.55
CA ASP A 207 5.08 -12.89 -7.66
C ASP A 207 4.67 -13.46 -6.29
N ASN A 208 5.59 -13.50 -5.32
CA ASN A 208 5.41 -14.11 -4.00
C ASN A 208 5.64 -13.12 -2.84
N LEU A 209 5.10 -11.90 -2.95
CA LEU A 209 5.16 -10.91 -1.86
C LEU A 209 4.50 -11.45 -0.57
N ALA A 210 5.20 -11.27 0.55
CA ALA A 210 4.78 -11.73 1.87
C ALA A 210 4.55 -10.55 2.84
N ALA A 211 4.16 -10.85 4.08
CA ALA A 211 4.22 -9.86 5.17
C ALA A 211 5.66 -9.75 5.71
N PRO A 212 6.08 -8.57 6.19
CA PRO A 212 7.34 -8.41 6.92
C PRO A 212 7.29 -9.18 8.27
N ASP A 213 8.45 -9.60 8.77
CA ASP A 213 8.56 -10.44 9.97
C ASP A 213 8.98 -9.60 11.19
N GLU A 214 8.00 -9.21 12.00
CA GLU A 214 8.18 -8.33 13.16
C GLU A 214 9.12 -8.94 14.21
N LEU A 215 9.08 -10.26 14.39
CA LEU A 215 9.90 -10.93 15.40
C LEU A 215 11.41 -10.81 15.10
N GLN A 216 11.78 -10.71 13.82
CA GLN A 216 13.18 -10.49 13.45
C GLN A 216 13.64 -9.07 13.73
N SER A 217 12.79 -8.07 13.49
CA SER A 217 13.07 -6.68 13.84
C SER A 217 13.17 -6.49 15.35
N GLU A 218 12.25 -7.09 16.12
CA GLU A 218 12.29 -7.01 17.59
C GLU A 218 13.56 -7.63 18.17
N ALA A 219 14.05 -8.74 17.60
CA ALA A 219 15.32 -9.32 18.03
C ALA A 219 16.52 -8.37 17.80
N VAL A 220 16.50 -7.57 16.72
CA VAL A 220 17.53 -6.55 16.47
C VAL A 220 17.37 -5.38 17.44
N ASN A 221 16.14 -4.90 17.66
CA ASN A 221 15.86 -3.83 18.62
C ASN A 221 16.39 -4.17 20.02
N VAL A 222 16.11 -5.38 20.52
CA VAL A 222 16.61 -5.84 21.83
C VAL A 222 18.14 -5.87 21.86
N ARG A 223 18.79 -6.40 20.82
CA ARG A 223 20.26 -6.41 20.75
C ARG A 223 20.82 -5.00 20.80
N SER A 224 20.27 -4.08 20.01
CA SER A 224 20.72 -2.68 19.94
C SER A 224 20.45 -1.86 21.18
N GLU A 225 19.47 -2.24 22.01
CA GLU A 225 19.21 -1.60 23.31
C GLU A 225 20.16 -2.12 24.40
N LEU A 226 20.61 -3.38 24.30
CA LEU A 226 21.57 -3.98 25.21
C LEU A 226 23.03 -3.59 24.92
N ASP A 227 23.35 -3.36 23.64
CA ASP A 227 24.67 -2.91 23.15
C ASP A 227 24.95 -1.44 23.54
#